data_AF-A0A6G4A5J5-F1
#
_entry.id   AF-A0A6G4A5J5-F1
#
_cell.length_a   1.000
_cell.length_b   1.000
_cell.length_c   1.000
_cell.angle_alpha   90.00
_cell.angle_beta   90.00
_cell.angle_gamma   90.00
#
_symmetry.space_group_name_H-M   'P 1'
#
loop_
_entity.id
_entity.type
_entity.pdbx_description
1 polymer ?
#
loop_
_entity_poly.entity_id
_entity_poly.type
_entity_poly.pdbx_seq_one_letter_code
_entity_poly.pdbx_strand_id
1 'polypeptide(L)'
;MQTRDEVLESVLEKSPYFEYLCRYVSLIGFKFKDDYDIVSLTGNNETLQFANMLDLTSPKYGIVDIQTVKLIDEKTLDLLIEIDESDLVLYAEKGIPITKMSISSSNGKVQILPQIEKIINRIFMPPKDGQFLVSDRIELIYGGLLGYNEPKIVWSSSKSDLIVLKYEKGYDGYDVFVSSGFTNPGIGKSLLAFNEGPASGYGYELMIFSKPDDTVLCRELINWVKYVDDTGKHIYPGQYLEYQEGAISGTDISGFIIVPPIDLPHLFPVGVGYGTFLLFIGVTAKELNVVKKEDDIYVIADLFFEKGYINYTPVQRDSVV
;
A
#
# COMPACT_ATOMS: atom_id res chain seq x y z
N MET A 1 -28.39 18.32 3.57
CA MET A 1 -27.43 18.55 4.66
C MET A 1 -26.84 17.19 4.94
N GLN A 2 -25.53 17.02 4.78
CA GLN A 2 -24.90 15.72 5.00
C GLN A 2 -24.98 15.36 6.49
N THR A 3 -25.14 14.09 6.79
CA THR A 3 -25.02 13.60 8.18
C THR A 3 -23.56 13.61 8.62
N ARG A 4 -23.31 13.55 9.93
CA ARG A 4 -21.94 13.50 10.46
C ARG A 4 -21.19 12.24 9.98
N ASP A 5 -21.90 11.13 9.90
CA ASP A 5 -21.39 9.87 9.34
C ASP A 5 -20.94 10.06 7.89
N GLU A 6 -21.80 10.64 7.03
CA GLU A 6 -21.47 10.92 5.62
C GLU A 6 -20.26 11.86 5.48
N VAL A 7 -20.09 12.79 6.43
CA VAL A 7 -18.95 13.72 6.48
C VAL A 7 -17.67 12.99 6.87
N LEU A 8 -17.71 12.13 7.90
CA LEU A 8 -16.56 11.32 8.34
C LEU A 8 -16.13 10.34 7.25
N GLU A 9 -17.06 9.57 6.70
CA GLU A 9 -16.82 8.64 5.59
C GLU A 9 -16.19 9.38 4.42
N SER A 10 -16.77 10.51 4.00
CA SER A 10 -16.21 11.31 2.92
C SER A 10 -14.79 11.82 3.20
N VAL A 11 -14.44 12.18 4.43
CA VAL A 11 -13.10 12.67 4.77
C VAL A 11 -12.09 11.53 4.76
N LEU A 12 -12.45 10.39 5.34
CA LEU A 12 -11.60 9.20 5.41
C LEU A 12 -11.33 8.66 4.00
N GLU A 13 -12.37 8.39 3.21
CA GLU A 13 -12.24 7.78 1.88
C GLU A 13 -11.51 8.67 0.87
N LYS A 14 -11.63 10.00 0.99
CA LYS A 14 -10.91 10.93 0.10
C LYS A 14 -9.42 11.01 0.41
N SER A 15 -8.98 10.56 1.59
CA SER A 15 -7.58 10.65 1.95
C SER A 15 -6.77 9.50 1.34
N PRO A 16 -5.68 9.79 0.60
CA PRO A 16 -4.82 8.75 0.04
C PRO A 16 -3.99 8.01 1.11
N TYR A 17 -4.11 8.39 2.39
CA TYR A 17 -3.45 7.71 3.50
C TYR A 17 -4.34 6.70 4.23
N PHE A 18 -5.64 6.69 3.94
CA PHE A 18 -6.63 5.90 4.67
C PHE A 18 -6.38 4.40 4.58
N GLU A 19 -6.01 3.88 3.41
CA GLU A 19 -5.75 2.46 3.22
C GLU A 19 -4.57 1.93 4.07
N TYR A 20 -3.59 2.78 4.38
CA TYR A 20 -2.45 2.42 5.23
C TYR A 20 -2.79 2.41 6.73
N LEU A 21 -3.91 3.03 7.13
CA LEU A 21 -4.42 2.99 8.50
C LEU A 21 -5.15 1.66 8.78
N CYS A 22 -5.94 1.19 7.82
CA CYS A 22 -6.89 0.08 7.97
C CYS A 22 -6.27 -1.28 8.31
N ARG A 23 -4.94 -1.43 8.16
CA ARG A 23 -4.24 -2.67 8.50
C ARG A 23 -3.92 -2.82 9.98
N TYR A 24 -3.85 -1.72 10.74
CA TYR A 24 -3.46 -1.72 12.16
C TYR A 24 -4.54 -1.25 13.10
N VAL A 25 -5.51 -0.53 12.57
CA VAL A 25 -6.61 0.04 13.34
C VAL A 25 -7.88 -0.56 12.79
N SER A 26 -8.65 -1.16 13.69
CA SER A 26 -9.90 -1.84 13.38
C SER A 26 -11.10 -1.03 13.86
N LEU A 27 -10.93 -0.30 14.98
CA LEU A 27 -12.02 0.44 15.60
C LEU A 27 -11.54 1.80 16.13
N ILE A 28 -12.10 2.88 15.57
CA ILE A 28 -11.81 4.26 15.97
C ILE A 28 -13.07 4.88 16.56
N GLY A 29 -12.96 5.50 17.73
CA GLY A 29 -14.01 6.39 18.24
C GLY A 29 -13.70 7.83 17.89
N PHE A 30 -14.61 8.50 17.19
CA PHE A 30 -14.60 9.95 17.01
C PHE A 30 -15.47 10.58 18.09
N LYS A 31 -14.84 11.28 19.02
CA LYS A 31 -15.50 11.95 20.13
C LYS A 31 -15.92 13.36 19.72
N PHE A 32 -17.22 13.62 19.85
CA PHE A 32 -17.81 14.94 19.72
C PHE A 32 -18.37 15.40 21.06
N LYS A 33 -19.04 16.56 21.07
CA LYS A 33 -19.44 17.24 22.31
C LYS A 33 -20.40 16.40 23.17
N ASP A 34 -21.37 15.74 22.54
CA ASP A 34 -22.49 15.09 23.23
C ASP A 34 -22.58 13.57 22.97
N ASP A 35 -21.74 13.03 22.09
CA ASP A 35 -21.77 11.65 21.61
C ASP A 35 -20.47 11.24 20.90
N TYR A 36 -20.45 10.02 20.39
CA TYR A 36 -19.34 9.42 19.66
C TYR A 36 -19.86 8.79 18.38
N ASP A 37 -19.06 8.87 17.32
CA ASP A 37 -19.20 8.00 16.16
C ASP A 37 -18.12 6.92 16.22
N ILE A 38 -18.55 5.66 16.22
CA ILE A 38 -17.65 4.52 16.13
C ILE A 38 -17.48 4.22 14.65
N VAL A 39 -16.24 4.30 14.19
CA VAL A 39 -15.83 3.92 12.85
C VAL A 39 -15.14 2.56 12.92
N SER A 40 -15.79 1.54 12.38
CA SER A 40 -15.17 0.25 12.14
C SER A 40 -14.50 0.25 10.76
N LEU A 41 -13.22 -0.09 10.76
CA LEU A 41 -12.43 -0.22 9.55
C LEU A 41 -12.31 -1.70 9.21
N THR A 42 -12.75 -2.09 8.02
CA THR A 42 -12.52 -3.45 7.51
C THR A 42 -11.31 -3.44 6.57
N GLY A 43 -10.30 -4.23 6.92
CA GLY A 43 -9.03 -4.23 6.17
C GLY A 43 -7.95 -5.20 6.66
N ASN A 44 -8.19 -5.95 7.74
CA ASN A 44 -7.29 -7.02 8.20
C ASN A 44 -8.04 -8.36 8.32
N ASN A 45 -7.33 -9.49 8.24
CA ASN A 45 -7.95 -10.83 8.28
C ASN A 45 -8.71 -11.13 9.58
N GLU A 46 -8.46 -10.40 10.67
CA GLU A 46 -9.13 -10.57 11.96
C GLU A 46 -10.45 -9.77 12.08
N THR A 47 -10.56 -8.60 11.42
CA THR A 47 -11.76 -7.73 11.45
C THR A 47 -12.97 -8.33 10.76
N LEU A 48 -12.75 -9.23 9.80
CA LEU A 48 -13.81 -10.03 9.20
C LEU A 48 -14.59 -10.85 10.24
N GLN A 49 -13.96 -11.31 11.33
CA GLN A 49 -14.67 -12.04 12.38
C GLN A 49 -15.51 -11.12 13.27
N PHE A 50 -15.03 -9.90 13.56
CA PHE A 50 -15.73 -8.95 14.41
C PHE A 50 -16.88 -8.22 13.68
N ALA A 51 -16.68 -7.84 12.41
CA ALA A 51 -17.74 -7.29 11.55
C ALA A 51 -18.90 -8.29 11.35
N ASN A 52 -18.57 -9.58 11.21
CA ASN A 52 -19.57 -10.66 11.18
C ASN A 52 -20.26 -10.88 12.55
N MET A 53 -19.58 -10.64 13.68
CA MET A 53 -20.22 -10.67 15.02
C MET A 53 -21.18 -9.49 15.25
N LEU A 54 -20.99 -8.38 14.54
CA LEU A 54 -21.83 -7.18 14.63
C LEU A 54 -22.89 -7.10 13.50
N ASP A 55 -22.96 -8.11 12.64
CA ASP A 55 -23.91 -8.21 11.50
C ASP A 55 -23.75 -7.10 10.46
N LEU A 56 -22.51 -6.65 10.25
CA LEU A 56 -22.15 -5.56 9.36
C LEU A 56 -21.63 -6.13 8.04
N THR A 57 -22.53 -6.37 7.08
CA THR A 57 -22.16 -6.93 5.77
C THR A 57 -22.53 -5.98 4.63
N SER A 58 -21.54 -5.32 4.03
CA SER A 58 -21.64 -4.87 2.64
C SER A 58 -20.28 -4.87 1.97
N PRO A 59 -20.06 -5.56 0.83
CA PRO A 59 -18.74 -5.70 0.24
C PRO A 59 -18.51 -4.65 -0.85
N LYS A 60 -17.58 -3.70 -0.62
CA LYS A 60 -16.66 -3.12 -1.64
C LYS A 60 -15.88 -1.92 -1.07
N TYR A 61 -14.55 -2.02 -1.13
CA TYR A 61 -13.54 -1.04 -0.64
C TYR A 61 -13.55 -0.92 0.89
N GLY A 62 -12.40 -0.67 1.52
CA GLY A 62 -12.24 -0.74 2.99
C GLY A 62 -13.43 -0.11 3.71
N ILE A 63 -14.36 -0.94 4.18
CA ILE A 63 -15.70 -0.51 4.55
C ILE A 63 -15.55 0.24 5.85
N VAL A 64 -15.94 1.51 5.83
CA VAL A 64 -16.18 2.32 7.01
C VAL A 64 -17.61 2.06 7.43
N ASP A 65 -17.83 1.22 8.45
CA ASP A 65 -19.13 1.18 9.11
C ASP A 65 -19.14 2.21 10.25
N ILE A 66 -20.09 3.14 10.22
CA ILE A 66 -20.20 4.20 11.21
C ILE A 66 -21.46 3.99 12.04
N GLN A 67 -21.27 3.94 13.36
CA GLN A 67 -22.37 3.87 14.32
C GLN A 67 -22.27 5.00 15.34
N THR A 68 -23.27 5.89 15.35
CA THR A 68 -23.40 6.92 16.38
C THR A 68 -23.95 6.33 17.68
N VAL A 69 -23.24 6.56 18.78
CA VAL A 69 -23.58 6.08 20.12
C VAL A 69 -23.39 7.17 21.16
N LYS A 70 -24.23 7.16 22.20
CA LYS A 70 -24.18 8.18 23.26
C LYS A 70 -23.05 7.96 24.27
N LEU A 71 -22.70 6.71 24.50
CA LEU A 71 -21.68 6.30 25.47
C LEU A 71 -21.00 5.04 24.95
N ILE A 72 -19.69 4.98 25.10
CA ILE A 72 -18.85 3.85 24.71
C ILE A 72 -18.10 3.29 25.91
N ASP A 73 -17.84 1.98 25.88
CA ASP A 73 -16.74 1.44 26.68
C ASP A 73 -15.45 1.71 25.92
N GLU A 74 -14.76 2.81 26.26
CA GLU A 74 -13.52 3.22 25.60
C GLU A 74 -12.49 2.07 25.52
N LYS A 75 -12.54 1.09 26.45
CA LYS A 75 -11.64 -0.08 26.46
C LYS A 75 -11.72 -0.98 25.23
N THR A 76 -12.78 -0.87 24.41
CA THR A 76 -12.94 -1.68 23.19
C THR A 76 -12.39 -1.02 21.94
N LEU A 77 -12.08 0.29 21.96
CA LEU A 77 -11.51 0.97 20.81
C LEU A 77 -10.00 0.74 20.72
N ASP A 78 -9.47 0.82 19.50
CA ASP A 78 -8.02 0.89 19.26
C ASP A 78 -7.54 2.33 19.46
N LEU A 79 -8.32 3.29 18.96
CA LEU A 79 -8.02 4.72 19.01
C LEU A 79 -9.26 5.54 19.37
N LEU A 80 -9.02 6.63 20.08
CA LEU A 80 -9.98 7.69 20.32
C LEU A 80 -9.44 9.01 19.76
N ILE A 81 -10.22 9.61 18.87
CA ILE A 81 -9.92 10.88 18.20
C ILE A 81 -10.93 11.92 18.65
N GLU A 82 -10.46 13.03 19.21
CA GLU A 82 -11.31 14.18 19.55
C GLU A 82 -11.12 15.29 18.52
N ILE A 83 -12.23 15.73 17.95
CA ILE A 83 -12.27 16.70 16.85
C ILE A 83 -13.49 17.62 17.00
N ASP A 84 -13.35 18.89 16.61
CA ASP A 84 -14.50 19.81 16.52
C ASP A 84 -15.36 19.49 15.30
N GLU A 85 -16.66 19.29 15.51
CA GLU A 85 -17.61 18.93 14.43
C GLU A 85 -17.68 20.01 13.35
N SER A 86 -17.56 21.30 13.73
CA SER A 86 -17.60 22.39 12.77
C SER A 86 -16.35 22.40 11.88
N ASP A 87 -15.18 22.12 12.45
CA ASP A 87 -13.93 21.97 11.69
C ASP A 87 -14.03 20.79 10.72
N LEU A 88 -14.60 19.66 11.15
CA LEU A 88 -14.79 18.49 10.30
C LEU A 88 -15.71 18.78 9.11
N VAL A 89 -16.86 19.44 9.34
CA VAL A 89 -17.78 19.83 8.26
C VAL A 89 -17.12 20.82 7.31
N LEU A 90 -16.40 21.81 7.82
CA LEU A 90 -15.64 22.75 6.98
C LEU A 90 -14.57 22.05 6.15
N TYR A 91 -13.93 21.00 6.69
CA TYR A 91 -12.96 20.22 5.95
C TYR A 91 -13.61 19.45 4.80
N ALA A 92 -14.71 18.74 5.06
CA ALA A 92 -15.41 17.97 4.03
C ALA A 92 -16.00 18.85 2.92
N GLU A 93 -16.60 19.98 3.27
CA GLU A 93 -17.29 20.86 2.31
C GLU A 93 -16.35 21.80 1.55
N LYS A 94 -15.30 22.31 2.22
CA LYS A 94 -14.46 23.40 1.70
C LYS A 94 -12.99 23.04 1.59
N GLY A 95 -12.59 21.83 2.00
CA GLY A 95 -11.20 21.39 2.00
C GLY A 95 -10.32 22.15 2.99
N ILE A 96 -10.90 22.79 4.00
CA ILE A 96 -10.15 23.55 5.04
C ILE A 96 -9.65 22.54 6.09
N PRO A 97 -8.33 22.28 6.20
CA PRO A 97 -7.81 21.29 7.15
C PRO A 97 -8.19 21.60 8.59
N ILE A 98 -8.38 20.54 9.38
CA ILE A 98 -8.63 20.66 10.81
C ILE A 98 -7.41 21.27 11.49
N THR A 99 -7.63 22.09 12.52
CA THR A 99 -6.55 22.84 13.18
C THR A 99 -6.10 22.24 14.49
N LYS A 100 -6.99 21.48 15.15
CA LYS A 100 -6.77 20.85 16.44
C LYS A 100 -7.45 19.50 16.48
N MET A 101 -6.72 18.52 16.99
CA MET A 101 -7.20 17.16 17.20
C MET A 101 -6.42 16.57 18.36
N SER A 102 -7.05 15.72 19.15
CA SER A 102 -6.35 14.88 20.14
C SER A 102 -6.50 13.42 19.74
N ILE A 103 -5.43 12.63 19.91
CA ILE A 103 -5.43 11.19 19.63
C ILE A 103 -4.98 10.49 20.90
N SER A 104 -5.74 9.50 21.34
CA SER A 104 -5.43 8.71 22.53
C SER A 104 -5.75 7.24 22.33
N SER A 105 -5.03 6.36 23.03
CA SER A 105 -5.32 4.92 23.06
C SER A 105 -6.15 4.67 24.30
N SER A 106 -7.31 4.08 24.08
CA SER A 106 -8.33 3.89 25.11
C SER A 106 -8.22 2.55 25.83
N ASN A 107 -7.45 1.61 25.29
CA ASN A 107 -7.32 0.26 25.83
C ASN A 107 -5.96 -0.04 26.50
N GLY A 108 -4.94 0.82 26.34
CA GLY A 108 -3.59 0.60 26.87
C GLY A 108 -2.88 -0.68 26.35
N LYS A 109 -3.54 -1.44 25.46
CA LYS A 109 -3.05 -2.64 24.79
C LYS A 109 -2.36 -2.31 23.47
N VAL A 110 -2.80 -1.23 22.81
CA VAL A 110 -2.16 -0.70 21.60
C VAL A 110 -1.33 0.52 21.99
N GLN A 111 -0.02 0.36 22.01
CA GLN A 111 0.89 1.52 21.99
C GLN A 111 0.66 2.22 20.66
N ILE A 112 0.21 3.48 20.69
CA ILE A 112 0.06 4.27 19.45
C ILE A 112 1.45 4.42 18.86
N LEU A 113 1.69 3.73 17.76
CA LEU A 113 2.90 3.92 16.98
C LEU A 113 2.88 5.37 16.45
N PRO A 114 3.99 6.13 16.55
CA PRO A 114 4.04 7.50 16.02
C PRO A 114 3.63 7.60 14.54
N GLN A 115 3.82 6.53 13.77
CA GLN A 115 3.43 6.42 12.37
C GLN A 115 1.91 6.43 12.19
N ILE A 116 1.15 5.79 13.09
CA ILE A 116 -0.32 5.80 13.06
C ILE A 116 -0.85 7.21 13.35
N GLU A 117 -0.29 7.88 14.35
CA GLU A 117 -0.61 9.28 14.64
C GLU A 117 -0.29 10.20 13.44
N LYS A 118 0.85 9.97 12.78
CA LYS A 118 1.21 10.69 11.55
C LYS A 118 0.23 10.44 10.41
N ILE A 119 -0.23 9.21 10.19
CA ILE A 119 -1.24 8.89 9.17
C ILE A 119 -2.54 9.65 9.46
N ILE A 120 -3.02 9.62 10.70
CA ILE A 120 -4.25 10.33 11.09
C ILE A 120 -4.09 11.84 10.89
N ASN A 121 -2.94 12.40 11.27
CA ASN A 121 -2.62 13.80 10.99
C ASN A 121 -2.57 14.08 9.47
N ARG A 122 -2.10 13.17 8.63
CA ARG A 122 -2.14 13.34 7.16
C ARG A 122 -3.55 13.34 6.60
N ILE A 123 -4.45 12.56 7.20
CA ILE A 123 -5.86 12.49 6.80
C ILE A 123 -6.58 13.81 7.13
N PHE A 124 -6.45 14.32 8.35
CA PHE A 124 -7.24 15.46 8.84
C PHE A 124 -6.53 16.81 8.74
N MET A 125 -5.19 16.80 8.73
CA MET A 125 -4.33 17.99 8.71
C MET A 125 -3.27 17.87 7.60
N PRO A 126 -3.66 17.69 6.32
CA PRO A 126 -2.71 17.53 5.22
C PRO A 126 -1.77 18.75 5.07
N PRO A 127 -0.56 18.57 4.52
CA PRO A 127 0.38 19.66 4.28
C PRO A 127 -0.22 20.80 3.43
N LYS A 128 0.08 22.05 3.79
CA LYS A 128 -0.55 23.27 3.25
C LYS A 128 -0.37 23.49 1.73
N ASP A 129 0.60 22.83 1.12
CA ASP A 129 0.94 23.01 -0.30
C ASP A 129 0.43 21.87 -1.20
N GLY A 130 -0.36 20.94 -0.64
CA GLY A 130 -0.87 19.78 -1.38
C GLY A 130 0.22 18.80 -1.82
N GLN A 131 1.46 18.97 -1.35
CA GLN A 131 2.57 18.06 -1.61
C GLN A 131 2.66 17.03 -0.49
N PHE A 132 2.86 15.78 -0.89
CA PHE A 132 3.11 14.67 0.02
C PHE A 132 4.59 14.62 0.38
N LEU A 133 4.93 14.25 1.62
CA LEU A 133 6.35 14.18 1.99
C LEU A 133 6.96 12.91 1.39
N VAL A 134 8.15 13.04 0.80
CA VAL A 134 8.90 11.88 0.27
C VAL A 134 9.22 10.87 1.38
N SER A 135 9.44 11.34 2.61
CA SER A 135 9.66 10.48 3.78
C SER A 135 8.46 9.58 4.11
N ASP A 136 7.24 10.01 3.79
CA ASP A 136 6.03 9.25 4.10
C ASP A 136 6.01 7.91 3.31
N ARG A 137 6.72 7.82 2.18
CA ARG A 137 6.87 6.58 1.39
C ARG A 137 7.40 5.41 2.23
N ILE A 138 8.53 5.60 2.91
CA ILE A 138 9.11 4.54 3.74
C ILE A 138 8.39 4.48 5.10
N GLU A 139 8.16 5.65 5.72
CA GLU A 139 7.69 5.71 7.10
C GLU A 139 6.22 5.26 7.26
N LEU A 140 5.34 5.73 6.37
CA LEU A 140 3.89 5.56 6.52
C LEU A 140 3.34 4.55 5.52
N ILE A 141 3.75 4.61 4.26
CA ILE A 141 3.24 3.75 3.19
C ILE A 141 3.85 2.35 3.32
N TYR A 142 5.17 2.21 3.23
CA TYR A 142 5.80 0.89 3.34
C TYR A 142 5.61 0.32 4.75
N GLY A 143 5.75 1.15 5.78
CA GLY A 143 5.40 0.78 7.15
C GLY A 143 3.96 0.29 7.28
N GLY A 144 3.01 1.03 6.70
CA GLY A 144 1.59 0.69 6.65
C GLY A 144 1.32 -0.65 5.95
N LEU A 145 2.04 -0.94 4.86
CA LEU A 145 1.86 -2.17 4.10
C LEU A 145 2.56 -3.39 4.72
N LEU A 146 3.70 -3.19 5.40
CA LEU A 146 4.68 -4.25 5.67
C LEU A 146 4.98 -4.48 7.16
N GLY A 147 4.02 -4.18 8.04
CA GLY A 147 4.10 -4.49 9.47
C GLY A 147 4.80 -3.45 10.35
N TYR A 148 5.14 -2.25 9.84
CA TYR A 148 6.07 -1.30 10.48
C TYR A 148 7.40 -1.94 10.93
N ASN A 149 7.80 -3.01 10.25
CA ASN A 149 9.09 -3.64 10.47
C ASN A 149 10.20 -2.71 10.01
N GLU A 150 11.27 -2.59 10.80
CA GLU A 150 12.45 -1.81 10.40
C GLU A 150 13.10 -2.47 9.17
N PRO A 151 13.18 -1.78 8.02
CA PRO A 151 13.73 -2.38 6.82
C PRO A 151 15.25 -2.45 6.85
N LYS A 152 15.81 -3.46 6.19
CA LYS A 152 17.25 -3.54 5.92
C LYS A 152 17.54 -3.01 4.52
N ILE A 153 18.47 -2.07 4.39
CA ILE A 153 18.99 -1.66 3.07
C ILE A 153 19.85 -2.80 2.54
N VAL A 154 19.43 -3.44 1.45
CA VAL A 154 20.17 -4.55 0.81
C VAL A 154 20.97 -4.09 -0.41
N TRP A 155 20.66 -2.90 -0.93
CA TRP A 155 21.44 -2.25 -1.98
C TRP A 155 21.18 -0.74 -1.99
N SER A 156 22.18 0.03 -2.39
CA SER A 156 22.09 1.47 -2.65
C SER A 156 22.86 1.83 -3.91
N SER A 157 22.32 2.74 -4.72
CA SER A 157 23.05 3.30 -5.86
C SER A 157 24.21 4.17 -5.39
N SER A 158 25.27 4.22 -6.19
CA SER A 158 26.36 5.19 -6.03
C SER A 158 26.16 6.48 -6.84
N LYS A 159 25.11 6.54 -7.67
CA LYS A 159 24.81 7.63 -8.60
C LYS A 159 23.58 8.45 -8.21
N SER A 160 22.64 7.82 -7.53
CA SER A 160 21.34 8.39 -7.17
C SER A 160 20.94 7.98 -5.75
N ASP A 161 19.88 8.58 -5.22
CA ASP A 161 19.32 8.24 -3.90
C ASP A 161 18.50 6.93 -3.91
N LEU A 162 18.66 6.10 -4.95
CA LEU A 162 17.96 4.82 -5.07
C LEU A 162 18.49 3.81 -4.08
N ILE A 163 17.57 3.17 -3.36
CA ILE A 163 17.86 2.06 -2.45
C ILE A 163 16.88 0.91 -2.70
N VAL A 164 17.29 -0.30 -2.30
CA VAL A 164 16.41 -1.46 -2.17
C VAL A 164 16.34 -1.85 -0.72
N LEU A 165 15.12 -1.92 -0.22
CA LEU A 165 14.78 -2.26 1.16
C LEU A 165 14.27 -3.70 1.22
N LYS A 166 14.65 -4.41 2.28
CA LYS A 166 14.13 -5.73 2.66
C LYS A 166 13.31 -5.60 3.95
N TYR A 167 12.06 -6.04 3.90
CA TYR A 167 11.19 -6.22 5.05
C TYR A 167 11.09 -7.71 5.35
N GLU A 168 11.69 -8.15 6.44
CA GLU A 168 11.67 -9.56 6.85
C GLU A 168 10.27 -9.96 7.31
N LYS A 169 9.70 -11.01 6.69
CA LYS A 169 8.32 -11.44 6.91
C LYS A 169 7.31 -10.29 6.85
N GLY A 170 7.55 -9.35 5.93
CA GLY A 170 6.74 -8.14 5.78
C GLY A 170 5.27 -8.41 5.41
N TYR A 171 4.98 -9.55 4.78
CA TYR A 171 3.62 -9.89 4.36
C TYR A 171 3.40 -11.41 4.29
N ASP A 172 2.39 -11.94 4.99
CA ASP A 172 1.99 -13.36 4.95
C ASP A 172 3.15 -14.37 5.08
N GLY A 173 4.16 -14.02 5.89
CA GLY A 173 5.34 -14.85 6.12
C GLY A 173 6.42 -14.76 5.04
N TYR A 174 6.20 -14.00 3.97
CA TYR A 174 7.18 -13.69 2.92
C TYR A 174 8.01 -12.47 3.27
N ASP A 175 9.27 -12.50 2.85
CA ASP A 175 10.09 -11.31 2.78
C ASP A 175 9.63 -10.45 1.60
N VAL A 176 9.58 -9.13 1.81
CA VAL A 176 9.22 -8.17 0.75
C VAL A 176 10.42 -7.31 0.46
N PHE A 177 10.80 -7.24 -0.82
CA PHE A 177 11.84 -6.37 -1.32
C PHE A 177 11.19 -5.28 -2.15
N VAL A 178 11.56 -4.02 -1.88
CA VAL A 178 10.94 -2.87 -2.54
C VAL A 178 11.99 -1.79 -2.79
N SER A 179 11.95 -1.18 -3.98
CA SER A 179 12.80 -0.01 -4.27
C SER A 179 12.28 1.23 -3.53
N SER A 180 13.16 2.18 -3.30
CA SER A 180 12.77 3.53 -2.89
C SER A 180 13.65 4.52 -3.61
N GLY A 181 13.01 5.41 -4.38
CA GLY A 181 13.64 6.58 -4.97
C GLY A 181 13.23 6.81 -6.43
N PHE A 182 12.62 5.83 -7.11
CA PHE A 182 12.08 6.03 -8.45
C PHE A 182 10.90 7.01 -8.45
N THR A 183 10.24 7.19 -7.32
CA THR A 183 9.21 8.23 -7.13
C THR A 183 9.75 9.56 -6.58
N ASN A 184 11.06 9.71 -6.40
CA ASN A 184 11.64 10.98 -5.98
C ASN A 184 11.42 12.05 -7.06
N PRO A 185 10.90 13.26 -6.74
CA PRO A 185 10.59 14.28 -7.74
C PRO A 185 11.76 14.68 -8.66
N GLY A 186 13.01 14.53 -8.19
CA GLY A 186 14.21 14.91 -8.92
C GLY A 186 14.75 13.85 -9.89
N ILE A 187 14.24 12.61 -9.89
CA ILE A 187 14.85 11.51 -10.68
C ILE A 187 14.47 11.55 -12.17
N GLY A 188 13.38 12.23 -12.50
CA GLY A 188 12.92 12.47 -13.87
C GLY A 188 11.41 12.53 -13.97
N LYS A 189 10.88 12.35 -15.18
CA LYS A 189 9.45 12.41 -15.46
C LYS A 189 8.89 11.03 -15.77
N SER A 190 7.64 10.80 -15.40
CA SER A 190 6.91 9.59 -15.74
C SER A 190 6.16 9.71 -17.05
N LEU A 191 5.95 8.58 -17.73
CA LEU A 191 4.93 8.42 -18.77
C LEU A 191 3.60 7.90 -18.22
N LEU A 192 3.55 7.53 -16.93
CA LEU A 192 2.32 7.10 -16.28
C LEU A 192 1.40 8.29 -16.02
N ALA A 193 0.10 8.04 -16.18
CA ALA A 193 -0.95 8.96 -15.82
C ALA A 193 -1.86 8.27 -14.79
N PHE A 194 -2.19 8.99 -13.73
CA PHE A 194 -3.12 8.54 -12.69
C PHE A 194 -4.36 9.43 -12.73
N ASN A 195 -5.51 8.88 -12.35
CA ASN A 195 -6.76 9.65 -12.29
C ASN A 195 -6.74 10.63 -11.11
N GLU A 196 -5.98 10.29 -10.08
CA GLU A 196 -5.87 10.97 -8.79
C GLU A 196 -4.95 12.19 -8.86
N GLY A 197 -4.03 12.23 -9.84
CA GLY A 197 -3.09 13.33 -10.00
C GLY A 197 -1.86 12.99 -10.87
N PRO A 198 -0.87 13.90 -10.93
CA PRO A 198 0.35 13.65 -11.67
C PRO A 198 1.18 12.53 -11.03
N ALA A 199 2.00 11.86 -11.83
CA ALA A 199 3.02 10.97 -11.33
C ALA A 199 4.21 11.74 -10.74
N SER A 200 4.75 11.28 -9.61
CA SER A 200 6.00 11.81 -9.03
C SER A 200 7.20 10.98 -9.48
N GLY A 201 8.28 11.64 -9.91
CA GLY A 201 9.46 10.96 -10.45
C GLY A 201 9.10 10.13 -11.69
N TYR A 202 9.53 8.87 -11.71
CA TYR A 202 9.11 7.88 -12.71
C TYR A 202 7.71 7.32 -12.46
N GLY A 203 7.07 7.66 -11.34
CA GLY A 203 5.69 7.27 -11.03
C GLY A 203 5.53 5.86 -10.50
N TYR A 204 6.62 5.14 -10.22
CA TYR A 204 6.54 3.79 -9.67
C TYR A 204 7.69 3.42 -8.75
N GLU A 205 7.50 2.36 -7.97
CA GLU A 205 8.54 1.62 -7.27
C GLU A 205 8.42 0.13 -7.61
N LEU A 206 9.54 -0.59 -7.66
CA LEU A 206 9.58 -2.01 -7.99
C LEU A 206 9.46 -2.84 -6.72
N MET A 207 8.68 -3.92 -6.76
CA MET A 207 8.42 -4.79 -5.62
C MET A 207 8.53 -6.28 -6.01
N ILE A 208 9.08 -7.10 -5.12
CA ILE A 208 9.02 -8.57 -5.24
C ILE A 208 8.85 -9.22 -3.86
N PHE A 209 8.12 -10.33 -3.85
CA PHE A 209 7.94 -11.18 -2.66
C PHE A 209 8.85 -12.38 -2.77
N SER A 210 9.38 -12.85 -1.65
CA SER A 210 10.28 -13.99 -1.62
C SER A 210 10.10 -14.80 -0.34
N LYS A 211 10.48 -16.08 -0.37
CA LYS A 211 10.64 -16.83 0.88
C LYS A 211 11.84 -16.29 1.66
N PRO A 212 11.86 -16.37 3.00
CA PRO A 212 12.92 -15.76 3.83
C PRO A 212 14.37 -16.15 3.48
N ASP A 213 14.58 -17.35 2.93
CA ASP A 213 15.90 -17.88 2.58
C ASP A 213 16.22 -17.77 1.08
N ASP A 214 15.30 -17.25 0.27
CA ASP A 214 15.47 -17.12 -1.17
C ASP A 214 16.17 -15.80 -1.52
N THR A 215 17.43 -15.95 -1.94
CA THR A 215 18.32 -14.87 -2.34
C THR A 215 18.26 -14.55 -3.83
N VAL A 216 17.63 -15.41 -4.64
CA VAL A 216 17.56 -15.25 -6.09
C VAL A 216 16.68 -14.06 -6.44
N LEU A 217 15.46 -14.02 -5.91
CA LEU A 217 14.51 -12.95 -6.22
C LEU A 217 14.98 -11.56 -5.74
N CYS A 218 15.66 -11.51 -4.60
CA CYS A 218 16.33 -10.30 -4.11
C CYS A 218 17.38 -9.80 -5.12
N ARG A 219 18.25 -10.70 -5.58
CA ARG A 219 19.29 -10.35 -6.56
C ARG A 219 18.66 -9.85 -7.87
N GLU A 220 17.59 -10.48 -8.33
CA GLU A 220 16.92 -10.05 -9.56
C GLU A 220 16.25 -8.69 -9.42
N LEU A 221 15.57 -8.39 -8.30
CA LEU A 221 15.05 -7.04 -8.07
C LEU A 221 16.19 -6.00 -8.10
N ILE A 222 17.30 -6.26 -7.43
CA ILE A 222 18.47 -5.37 -7.44
C ILE A 222 19.02 -5.18 -8.86
N ASN A 223 19.08 -6.24 -9.66
CA ASN A 223 19.53 -6.16 -11.05
C ASN A 223 18.61 -5.28 -11.91
N TRP A 224 17.29 -5.40 -11.74
CA TRP A 224 16.33 -4.56 -12.44
C TRP A 224 16.38 -3.10 -11.99
N VAL A 225 16.52 -2.84 -10.69
CA VAL A 225 16.71 -1.47 -10.17
C VAL A 225 17.98 -0.85 -10.76
N LYS A 226 19.11 -1.58 -10.77
CA LYS A 226 20.36 -1.14 -11.40
C LYS A 226 20.20 -0.87 -12.89
N TYR A 227 19.49 -1.76 -13.60
CA TYR A 227 19.25 -1.59 -15.03
C TYR A 227 18.53 -0.28 -15.35
N VAL A 228 17.47 0.04 -14.61
CA VAL A 228 16.73 1.30 -14.77
C VAL A 228 17.62 2.50 -14.42
N ASP A 229 18.36 2.45 -13.30
CA ASP A 229 19.27 3.51 -12.85
C ASP A 229 20.42 3.76 -13.85
N ASP A 230 20.98 2.70 -14.44
CA ASP A 230 22.12 2.79 -15.37
C ASP A 230 21.72 3.21 -16.78
N THR A 231 20.52 2.82 -17.23
CA THR A 231 20.13 2.97 -18.64
C THR A 231 19.01 3.99 -18.86
N GLY A 232 18.26 4.36 -17.82
CA GLY A 232 17.03 5.14 -17.95
C GLY A 232 15.89 4.42 -18.68
N LYS A 233 16.02 3.12 -18.96
CA LYS A 233 14.97 2.33 -19.60
C LYS A 233 13.99 1.84 -18.54
N HIS A 234 12.76 2.33 -18.63
CA HIS A 234 11.72 2.08 -17.65
C HIS A 234 11.03 0.73 -17.83
N ILE A 235 10.48 0.24 -16.72
CA ILE A 235 9.59 -0.90 -16.62
C ILE A 235 8.20 -0.35 -16.32
N TYR A 236 7.18 -0.82 -17.05
CA TYR A 236 5.81 -0.34 -16.94
C TYR A 236 4.85 -1.49 -16.62
N PRO A 237 3.70 -1.19 -15.98
CA PRO A 237 2.66 -2.20 -15.76
C PRO A 237 2.15 -2.74 -17.09
N GLY A 238 1.75 -4.02 -17.12
CA GLY A 238 1.31 -4.67 -18.36
C GLY A 238 2.45 -5.26 -19.20
N GLN A 239 3.71 -5.05 -18.81
CA GLN A 239 4.86 -5.59 -19.53
C GLN A 239 5.27 -6.97 -19.01
N TYR A 240 5.95 -7.73 -19.87
CA TYR A 240 6.75 -8.88 -19.48
C TYR A 240 8.23 -8.62 -19.73
N LEU A 241 9.07 -9.28 -18.95
CA LEU A 241 10.52 -9.25 -19.02
C LEU A 241 11.02 -10.66 -19.30
N GLU A 242 11.88 -10.85 -20.30
CA GLU A 242 12.39 -12.15 -20.74
C GLU A 242 13.91 -12.21 -20.57
N TYR A 243 14.40 -13.31 -20.01
CA TYR A 243 15.84 -13.59 -19.93
C TYR A 243 16.35 -14.21 -21.23
N GLN A 244 17.46 -13.70 -21.76
CA GLN A 244 18.06 -14.22 -22.99
C GLN A 244 18.60 -15.65 -22.82
N GLU A 245 19.04 -15.97 -21.60
CA GLU A 245 19.55 -17.28 -21.20
C GLU A 245 18.42 -18.32 -21.03
N GLY A 246 17.15 -17.88 -21.17
CA GLY A 246 15.96 -18.73 -21.10
C GLY A 246 15.42 -18.94 -19.70
N ALA A 247 16.26 -19.02 -18.67
CA ALA A 247 15.83 -19.05 -17.26
C ALA A 247 16.92 -18.58 -16.29
N ILE A 248 16.50 -18.08 -15.13
CA ILE A 248 17.41 -17.79 -14.03
C ILE A 248 17.98 -19.12 -13.50
N SER A 249 19.30 -19.19 -13.39
CA SER A 249 20.00 -20.39 -12.95
C SER A 249 19.46 -20.94 -11.62
N GLY A 250 19.09 -22.22 -11.61
CA GLY A 250 18.56 -22.92 -10.43
C GLY A 250 17.05 -22.75 -10.19
N THR A 251 16.34 -22.11 -11.12
CA THR A 251 14.90 -21.85 -11.04
C THR A 251 14.19 -22.23 -12.33
N ASP A 252 12.86 -22.31 -12.29
CA ASP A 252 12.01 -22.45 -13.47
C ASP A 252 11.57 -21.09 -14.04
N ILE A 253 12.07 -19.98 -13.49
CA ILE A 253 11.68 -18.63 -13.87
C ILE A 253 12.43 -18.20 -15.13
N SER A 254 11.68 -18.05 -16.23
CA SER A 254 12.15 -17.58 -17.54
C SER A 254 11.97 -16.08 -17.76
N GLY A 255 11.24 -15.42 -16.87
CA GLY A 255 10.92 -14.02 -16.98
C GLY A 255 10.04 -13.53 -15.84
N PHE A 256 9.62 -12.27 -15.94
CA PHE A 256 8.66 -11.68 -15.03
C PHE A 256 7.50 -11.08 -15.80
N ILE A 257 6.29 -11.17 -15.25
CA ILE A 257 5.20 -10.26 -15.63
C ILE A 257 5.10 -9.14 -14.59
N ILE A 258 4.71 -7.95 -15.03
CA ILE A 258 4.66 -6.74 -14.21
C ILE A 258 3.20 -6.35 -13.97
N VAL A 259 2.71 -6.64 -12.77
CA VAL A 259 1.32 -6.44 -12.36
C VAL A 259 1.25 -5.51 -11.15
N PRO A 260 0.10 -4.88 -10.85
CA PRO A 260 -0.13 -4.33 -9.51
C PRO A 260 -0.19 -5.47 -8.47
N PRO A 261 0.18 -5.22 -7.21
CA PRO A 261 -0.18 -6.10 -6.10
C PRO A 261 -1.69 -6.38 -6.05
N ILE A 262 -2.07 -7.62 -5.73
CA ILE A 262 -3.45 -8.13 -5.82
C ILE A 262 -4.29 -7.70 -4.62
N ASP A 263 -3.73 -7.78 -3.41
CA ASP A 263 -4.42 -7.56 -2.13
C ASP A 263 -3.73 -6.48 -1.29
N LEU A 264 -2.92 -5.64 -1.94
CA LEU A 264 -2.31 -4.45 -1.34
C LEU A 264 -2.70 -3.19 -2.13
N PRO A 265 -2.85 -2.04 -1.46
CA PRO A 265 -2.81 -0.74 -2.10
C PRO A 265 -1.62 -0.64 -3.06
N HIS A 266 -1.92 -0.40 -4.34
CA HIS A 266 -0.89 -0.29 -5.38
C HIS A 266 -0.50 1.16 -5.63
N LEU A 267 -1.44 2.10 -5.60
CA LEU A 267 -1.21 3.54 -5.75
C LEU A 267 -0.92 4.17 -4.39
N PHE A 268 -0.01 5.13 -4.34
CA PHE A 268 0.36 5.81 -3.10
C PHE A 268 0.75 7.29 -3.30
N PRO A 269 0.47 8.16 -2.31
CA PRO A 269 0.84 9.58 -2.36
C PRO A 269 2.34 9.78 -2.10
N VAL A 270 3.04 10.54 -2.94
CA VAL A 270 4.47 10.84 -2.75
C VAL A 270 4.91 12.10 -3.50
N GLY A 271 5.65 12.97 -2.82
CA GLY A 271 6.21 14.18 -3.41
C GLY A 271 5.14 15.08 -4.04
N VAL A 272 5.26 15.28 -5.35
CA VAL A 272 4.39 16.18 -6.12
C VAL A 272 3.11 15.51 -6.64
N GLY A 273 2.88 14.24 -6.32
CA GLY A 273 1.75 13.49 -6.86
C GLY A 273 1.72 12.05 -6.36
N TYR A 274 1.65 11.09 -7.28
CA TYR A 274 1.45 9.67 -6.94
C TYR A 274 2.53 8.77 -7.52
N GLY A 275 2.70 7.62 -6.88
CA GLY A 275 3.48 6.48 -7.36
C GLY A 275 2.65 5.21 -7.32
N THR A 276 3.05 4.20 -8.07
CA THR A 276 2.45 2.85 -8.01
C THR A 276 3.49 1.77 -7.75
N PHE A 277 3.10 0.66 -7.13
CA PHE A 277 3.96 -0.52 -7.01
C PHE A 277 3.86 -1.39 -8.27
N LEU A 278 5.02 -1.69 -8.85
CA LEU A 278 5.17 -2.67 -9.92
C LEU A 278 5.68 -3.97 -9.33
N LEU A 279 4.77 -4.93 -9.22
CA LEU A 279 5.06 -6.25 -8.67
C LEU A 279 5.58 -7.18 -9.76
N PHE A 280 6.73 -7.80 -9.48
CA PHE A 280 7.37 -8.79 -10.33
C PHE A 280 6.88 -10.18 -9.93
N ILE A 281 6.17 -10.85 -10.85
CA ILE A 281 5.76 -12.24 -10.68
C ILE A 281 6.55 -13.13 -11.63
N GLY A 282 7.27 -14.11 -11.07
CA GLY A 282 8.08 -15.04 -11.84
C GLY A 282 7.22 -15.99 -12.68
N VAL A 283 7.51 -16.05 -13.98
CA VAL A 283 6.82 -16.92 -14.95
C VAL A 283 7.78 -17.94 -15.56
N THR A 284 7.25 -19.13 -15.84
CA THR A 284 7.95 -20.19 -16.57
C THR A 284 7.98 -19.90 -18.07
N ALA A 285 8.85 -20.59 -18.82
CA ALA A 285 8.90 -20.46 -20.28
C ALA A 285 7.55 -20.74 -20.96
N LYS A 286 6.76 -21.68 -20.44
CA LYS A 286 5.44 -22.03 -20.98
C LYS A 286 4.46 -20.87 -20.83
N GLU A 287 4.40 -20.29 -19.63
CA GLU A 287 3.55 -19.14 -19.33
C GLU A 287 3.97 -17.91 -20.12
N LEU A 288 5.28 -17.64 -20.20
CA LEU A 288 5.81 -16.53 -20.99
C LEU A 288 5.46 -16.67 -22.48
N ASN A 289 5.46 -17.89 -23.02
CA ASN A 289 5.03 -18.12 -24.40
C ASN A 289 3.53 -17.84 -24.60
N VAL A 290 2.67 -18.09 -23.61
CA VAL A 290 1.26 -17.72 -23.66
C VAL A 290 1.12 -16.20 -23.64
N VAL A 291 1.79 -15.51 -22.71
CA VAL A 291 1.81 -14.04 -22.65
C VAL A 291 2.22 -13.44 -24.00
N LYS A 292 3.28 -13.96 -24.61
CA LYS A 292 3.77 -13.50 -25.92
C LYS A 292 2.81 -13.78 -27.07
N LYS A 293 2.08 -14.89 -27.00
CA LYS A 293 1.12 -15.29 -28.04
C LYS A 293 -0.18 -14.49 -27.98
N GLU A 294 -0.68 -14.24 -26.77
CA GLU A 294 -1.92 -13.51 -26.54
C GLU A 294 -1.69 -11.98 -26.46
N ASP A 295 -0.43 -11.54 -26.31
CA ASP A 295 -0.02 -10.13 -26.07
C ASP A 295 -0.71 -9.51 -24.85
N ASP A 296 -0.93 -10.34 -23.83
CA ASP A 296 -1.62 -9.97 -22.60
C ASP A 296 -1.03 -10.73 -21.40
N ILE A 297 -0.44 -9.99 -20.44
CA ILE A 297 0.10 -10.57 -19.22
C ILE A 297 -0.98 -11.05 -18.25
N TYR A 298 -2.19 -10.49 -18.34
CA TYR A 298 -3.27 -10.74 -17.38
C TYR A 298 -3.86 -12.14 -17.53
N VAL A 299 -3.75 -12.75 -18.71
CA VAL A 299 -4.10 -14.17 -18.93
C VAL A 299 -3.36 -15.09 -17.95
N ILE A 300 -2.08 -14.82 -17.68
CA ILE A 300 -1.29 -15.61 -16.71
C ILE A 300 -1.54 -15.14 -15.27
N ALA A 301 -1.74 -13.83 -15.06
CA ALA A 301 -2.04 -13.30 -13.73
C ALA A 301 -3.35 -13.89 -13.16
N ASP A 302 -4.38 -14.02 -14.00
CA ASP A 302 -5.67 -14.62 -13.63
C ASP A 302 -5.51 -16.11 -13.26
N LEU A 303 -4.76 -16.87 -14.07
CA LEU A 303 -4.46 -18.27 -13.76
C LEU A 303 -3.68 -18.42 -12.45
N PHE A 304 -2.75 -17.50 -12.15
CA PHE A 304 -2.07 -17.51 -10.85
C PHE A 304 -3.05 -17.29 -9.69
N PHE A 305 -3.94 -16.33 -9.82
CA PHE A 305 -4.96 -16.06 -8.82
C PHE A 305 -5.88 -17.28 -8.60
N GLU A 306 -6.35 -17.93 -9.68
CA GLU A 306 -7.16 -19.15 -9.61
C GLU A 306 -6.45 -20.33 -8.91
N LYS A 307 -5.11 -20.37 -8.98
CA LYS A 307 -4.27 -21.37 -8.30
C LYS A 307 -3.90 -20.96 -6.87
N GLY A 308 -4.35 -19.80 -6.40
CA GLY A 308 -4.07 -19.28 -5.07
C GLY A 308 -2.69 -18.65 -4.91
N TYR A 309 -2.02 -18.30 -6.00
CA TYR A 309 -0.80 -17.49 -5.95
C TYR A 309 -1.17 -16.02 -5.78
N ILE A 310 -0.95 -15.49 -4.58
CA ILE A 310 -1.21 -14.09 -4.25
C ILE A 310 0.14 -13.38 -4.04
N ASN A 311 0.41 -12.39 -4.89
CA ASN A 311 1.65 -11.60 -4.95
C ASN A 311 2.99 -12.35 -5.09
N TYR A 312 2.98 -13.67 -5.10
CA TYR A 312 4.18 -14.51 -5.08
C TYR A 312 3.99 -15.78 -5.90
N THR A 313 5.03 -16.16 -6.64
CA THR A 313 5.16 -17.50 -7.25
C THR A 313 6.46 -18.17 -6.79
N PRO A 314 6.44 -19.46 -6.44
CA PRO A 314 7.65 -20.22 -6.16
C PRO A 314 8.65 -20.21 -7.32
N VAL A 315 9.94 -20.13 -6.99
CA VAL A 315 11.05 -20.20 -7.97
C VAL A 315 11.18 -21.57 -8.65
N GLN A 316 10.60 -22.61 -8.06
CA GLN A 316 10.49 -23.95 -8.63
C GLN A 316 9.06 -24.41 -8.51
N ARG A 317 8.41 -24.66 -9.64
CA ARG A 317 7.00 -25.09 -9.73
C ARG A 317 6.64 -25.54 -11.13
N ASP A 318 5.57 -26.31 -11.20
CA ASP A 318 4.90 -26.54 -12.47
C ASP A 318 4.23 -25.26 -13.01
N SER A 319 4.16 -25.20 -14.33
CA SER A 319 3.39 -24.19 -15.07
C SER A 319 1.90 -24.27 -14.70
N VAL A 320 1.23 -23.11 -14.62
CA VAL A 320 -0.24 -23.05 -14.45
C VAL A 320 -1.01 -23.25 -15.76
N VAL A 321 -0.28 -23.24 -16.89
CA VAL A 321 -0.73 -23.62 -18.23
C VAL A 321 -0.35 -25.07 -18.52
#